data_AF-A0A2D0RSY6-F1
#
_entry.id   AF-A0A2D0RSY6-F1
#
_cell.length_a   1.000
_cell.length_b   1.000
_cell.length_c   1.000
_cell.angle_alpha   90.00
_cell.angle_beta   90.00
_cell.angle_gamma   90.00
#
_symmetry.space_group_name_H-M   'P 1'
#
loop_
_entity.id
_entity.type
_entity.pdbx_description
1 polymer ?
#
loop_
_entity_poly.entity_id
_entity_poly.type
_entity_poly.pdbx_seq_one_letter_code
_entity_poly.pdbx_strand_id
1 'polypeptide(L)'
;MNESRCHFSGKSPQTPAATGSKMYHCSDCGKSFTKSHHLKDHERIHTGEKPYRCGQCGKSFTRQRNLQQHKHIHTGQKPHHCGQCGKSFTCQRNLQIHERIHTGEKPYHCGQCGKTFTQLCILQQHKRTHTGEKPYHCGQCGKSFTRQLNLQIHQRIHTGEKPYHCSQCGKSFTCQLNLQIHERIHTGEKPYYCGQCGKSFTQLSNLEQHKRIHTGEKPYHCSQCGKSFTCQRNLQIHERIHTGEKPHYCGQCGKTFTHQSTLQRHHRIHTGEKPYHCSQCGKSFTQLCNLQRHQRVHTEQKPYYFFD
;
A
#
# COMPACT_ATOMS: atom_id res chain seq x y z
N MET A 1 -38.06 22.72 53.43
CA MET A 1 -37.43 23.55 54.48
C MET A 1 -36.02 23.05 54.70
N ASN A 2 -35.08 23.98 54.87
CA ASN A 2 -33.62 23.82 54.96
C ASN A 2 -32.83 23.59 53.66
N GLU A 3 -32.63 24.69 52.93
CA GLU A 3 -31.37 24.96 52.22
C GLU A 3 -30.36 25.52 53.25
N SER A 4 -29.34 24.74 53.58
CA SER A 4 -28.21 25.19 54.39
C SER A 4 -26.99 25.42 53.50
N ARG A 5 -26.65 26.71 53.44
CA ARG A 5 -25.53 27.35 52.76
C ARG A 5 -24.23 27.00 53.49
N CYS A 6 -23.27 26.37 52.80
CA CYS A 6 -21.90 26.21 53.30
C CYS A 6 -20.89 26.83 52.33
N HIS A 7 -20.08 27.73 52.88
CA HIS A 7 -18.96 28.42 52.26
C HIS A 7 -17.89 27.45 51.73
N PHE A 8 -17.44 27.67 50.50
CA PHE A 8 -16.09 27.31 50.07
C PHE A 8 -15.34 28.57 49.63
N SER A 9 -14.30 28.88 50.39
CA SER A 9 -13.31 29.92 50.13
C SER A 9 -12.55 29.65 48.84
N GLY A 10 -12.85 30.43 47.79
CA GLY A 10 -12.07 30.47 46.56
C GLY A 10 -10.75 31.22 46.77
N LYS A 11 -9.63 30.49 46.70
CA LYS A 11 -8.32 31.10 46.42
C LYS A 11 -8.16 31.16 44.90
N SER A 12 -8.42 32.34 44.34
CA SER A 12 -8.08 32.68 42.96
C SER A 12 -6.56 32.65 42.78
N PRO A 13 -6.01 32.03 41.72
CA PRO A 13 -4.63 32.25 41.30
C PRO A 13 -4.48 33.71 40.89
N GLN A 14 -3.57 34.42 41.55
CA GLN A 14 -3.21 35.79 41.22
C GLN A 14 -2.71 35.85 39.77
N THR A 15 -3.48 36.50 38.91
CA THR A 15 -3.06 36.90 37.56
C THR A 15 -1.98 37.99 37.67
N PRO A 16 -0.80 37.86 37.06
CA PRO A 16 0.12 38.97 36.96
C PRO A 16 -0.46 40.04 36.03
N ALA A 17 -0.24 41.30 36.42
CA ALA A 17 -0.75 42.50 35.80
C ALA A 17 -0.64 42.54 34.26
N ALA A 18 -1.72 42.97 33.63
CA ALA A 18 -1.82 43.23 32.20
C ALA A 18 -0.88 44.38 31.81
N THR A 19 0.19 44.06 31.10
CA THR A 19 0.87 45.02 30.22
C THR A 19 0.16 44.99 28.87
N GLY A 20 -0.50 46.09 28.51
CA GLY A 20 -1.22 46.25 27.25
C GLY A 20 -0.29 46.10 26.04
N SER A 21 -0.19 44.87 25.51
CA SER A 21 0.58 44.59 24.32
C SER A 21 -0.31 44.77 23.10
N LYS A 22 0.02 45.74 22.25
CA LYS A 22 -0.66 46.00 20.97
C LYS A 22 -0.67 44.71 20.13
N MET A 23 -1.86 44.15 19.88
CA MET A 23 -2.04 43.01 19.00
C MET A 23 -2.19 43.48 17.55
N TYR A 24 -1.61 42.73 16.63
CA TYR A 24 -1.63 42.97 15.19
C TYR A 24 -2.48 41.88 14.53
N HIS A 25 -3.52 42.28 13.81
CA HIS A 25 -4.51 41.36 13.24
C HIS A 25 -4.30 41.21 11.72
N CYS A 26 -4.41 39.98 11.22
CA CYS A 26 -4.43 39.70 9.80
C CYS A 26 -5.83 39.91 9.23
N SER A 27 -5.96 40.78 8.23
CA SER A 27 -7.23 41.07 7.55
C SER A 27 -7.86 39.84 6.88
N ASP A 28 -7.03 38.95 6.34
CA ASP A 28 -7.50 37.87 5.46
C ASP A 28 -7.97 36.63 6.23
N CYS A 29 -7.54 36.46 7.48
CA CYS A 29 -7.87 35.26 8.27
C CYS A 29 -8.10 35.50 9.77
N GLY A 30 -8.11 36.76 10.22
CA GLY A 30 -8.41 37.14 11.60
C GLY A 30 -7.37 36.75 12.65
N LYS A 31 -6.23 36.16 12.25
CA LYS A 31 -5.19 35.76 13.20
C LYS A 31 -4.52 36.96 13.84
N SER A 32 -4.29 36.86 15.15
CA SER A 32 -3.72 37.94 15.96
C SER A 32 -2.29 37.60 16.38
N PHE A 33 -1.40 38.58 16.28
CA PHE A 33 0.02 38.45 16.57
C PHE A 33 0.45 39.52 17.57
N THR A 34 1.35 39.17 18.48
CA THR A 34 1.89 40.12 19.46
C THR A 34 2.96 41.05 18.89
N LYS A 35 3.44 40.79 17.66
CA LYS A 35 4.50 41.58 17.00
C LYS A 35 4.17 41.80 15.52
N SER A 36 4.35 43.03 15.03
CA SER A 36 4.09 43.42 13.64
C SER A 36 4.85 42.58 12.62
N HIS A 37 6.14 42.28 12.85
CA HIS A 37 6.91 41.46 11.91
C HIS A 37 6.42 40.01 11.81
N HIS A 38 5.79 39.46 12.85
CA HIS A 38 5.18 38.15 12.80
C HIS A 38 3.90 38.16 11.94
N LEU A 39 3.13 39.25 12.00
CA LEU A 39 2.00 39.47 11.11
C LEU A 39 2.49 39.59 9.65
N LYS A 40 3.52 40.42 9.39
CA LYS A 40 4.11 40.58 8.05
C LYS A 40 4.64 39.25 7.47
N ASP A 41 5.32 38.44 8.29
CA ASP A 41 5.76 37.09 7.89
C ASP A 41 4.59 36.12 7.66
N HIS A 42 3.44 36.36 8.29
CA HIS A 42 2.23 35.57 8.14
C HIS A 42 1.45 35.95 6.88
N GLU A 43 1.35 37.23 6.55
CA GLU A 43 0.69 37.76 5.34
C GLU A 43 1.31 37.19 4.06
N ARG A 44 2.61 36.87 4.08
CA ARG A 44 3.29 36.15 2.98
C ARG A 44 2.68 34.79 2.63
N ILE A 45 1.89 34.20 3.52
CA ILE A 45 1.16 32.96 3.25
C ILE A 45 0.01 33.22 2.28
N HIS A 46 -0.66 34.37 2.40
CA HIS A 46 -1.78 34.76 1.54
C HIS A 46 -1.31 35.31 0.21
N THR A 47 -0.27 36.15 0.22
CA THR A 47 0.31 36.73 -1.00
C THR A 47 1.16 35.75 -1.80
N GLY A 48 1.57 34.62 -1.19
CA GLY A 48 2.48 33.64 -1.79
C GLY A 48 3.93 34.14 -1.95
N GLU A 49 4.24 35.33 -1.44
CA GLU A 49 5.56 35.97 -1.55
C GLU A 49 6.63 35.11 -0.86
N LYS A 50 7.68 34.76 -1.62
CA LYS A 50 8.80 33.94 -1.14
C LYS A 50 10.12 34.68 -1.40
N PRO A 51 10.50 35.67 -0.57
CA PRO A 51 11.65 36.54 -0.83
C PRO A 51 12.99 35.83 -0.85
N TYR A 52 13.09 34.68 -0.16
CA TYR A 52 14.36 34.01 0.08
C TYR A 52 14.60 32.90 -0.93
N ARG A 53 15.33 33.17 -2.01
CA ARG A 53 15.62 32.22 -3.09
C ARG A 53 16.92 31.45 -2.85
N CYS A 54 16.90 30.15 -3.11
CA CYS A 54 18.08 29.30 -3.13
C CYS A 54 18.82 29.48 -4.46
N GLY A 55 20.08 29.91 -4.41
CA GLY A 55 20.92 30.08 -5.60
C GLY A 55 21.26 28.77 -6.33
N GLN A 56 21.22 27.62 -5.64
CA GLN A 56 21.61 26.33 -6.23
C GLN A 56 20.48 25.58 -6.95
N CYS A 57 19.24 25.71 -6.50
CA CYS A 57 18.10 25.01 -7.11
C CYS A 57 16.90 25.92 -7.44
N GLY A 58 17.05 27.23 -7.27
CA GLY A 58 16.03 28.23 -7.57
C GLY A 58 14.81 28.23 -6.65
N LYS A 59 14.72 27.32 -5.66
CA LYS A 59 13.58 27.22 -4.73
C LYS A 59 13.50 28.44 -3.82
N SER A 60 12.30 28.98 -3.65
CA SER A 60 12.06 30.16 -2.82
C SER A 60 11.30 29.85 -1.53
N PHE A 61 11.61 30.58 -0.47
CA PHE A 61 11.06 30.41 0.88
C PHE A 61 10.50 31.72 1.42
N THR A 62 9.49 31.61 2.28
CA THR A 62 8.84 32.77 2.93
C THR A 62 9.67 33.35 4.08
N ARG A 63 10.63 32.59 4.62
CA ARG A 63 11.49 32.97 5.74
C ARG A 63 12.94 32.54 5.52
N GLN A 64 13.89 33.36 5.94
CA GLN A 64 15.33 33.11 5.80
C GLN A 64 15.78 31.81 6.48
N ARG A 65 15.29 31.52 7.70
CA ARG A 65 15.63 30.28 8.43
C ARG A 65 15.27 29.01 7.65
N ASN A 66 14.17 29.05 6.88
CA ASN A 66 13.74 27.91 6.07
C ASN A 66 14.67 27.73 4.87
N LEU A 67 15.15 28.82 4.26
CA LEU A 67 16.18 28.76 3.23
C LEU A 67 17.50 28.20 3.79
N GLN A 68 17.94 28.63 4.98
CA GLN A 68 19.16 28.10 5.60
C GLN A 68 19.04 26.61 5.90
N GLN A 69 17.93 26.18 6.48
CA GLN A 69 17.66 24.75 6.69
C GLN A 69 17.61 23.98 5.36
N HIS A 70 17.06 24.58 4.30
CA HIS A 70 17.00 23.96 2.98
C HIS A 70 18.40 23.76 2.37
N LYS A 71 19.35 24.69 2.58
CA LYS A 71 20.72 24.54 2.07
C LYS A 71 21.42 23.28 2.56
N HIS A 72 21.03 22.76 3.73
CA HIS A 72 21.52 21.46 4.21
C HIS A 72 21.23 20.28 3.27
N ILE A 73 20.21 20.39 2.40
CA ILE A 73 19.94 19.37 1.38
C ILE A 73 21.07 19.32 0.36
N HIS A 74 21.67 20.47 0.02
CA HIS A 74 22.75 20.56 -0.95
C HIS A 74 24.11 20.26 -0.33
N THR A 75 24.35 20.69 0.90
CA THR A 75 25.61 20.44 1.61
C THR A 75 25.67 19.07 2.29
N GLY A 76 24.56 18.34 2.34
CA GLY A 76 24.44 17.07 3.05
C GLY A 76 24.48 17.19 4.59
N GLN A 77 24.63 18.41 5.12
CA GLN A 77 24.74 18.65 6.56
C GLN A 77 23.49 18.22 7.31
N LYS A 78 23.66 17.46 8.39
CA LYS A 78 22.56 17.02 9.25
C LYS A 78 22.98 17.25 10.70
N PRO A 79 22.83 18.48 11.21
CA PRO A 79 23.43 18.88 12.50
C PRO A 79 22.89 18.11 13.72
N HIS A 80 21.68 17.56 13.61
CA HIS A 80 20.99 16.93 14.73
C HIS A 80 21.10 15.41 14.63
N HIS A 81 21.89 14.79 15.50
CA HIS A 81 22.15 13.35 15.47
C HIS A 81 21.35 12.61 16.55
N CYS A 82 20.88 11.42 16.21
CA CYS A 82 20.25 10.51 17.15
C CYS A 82 21.30 9.67 17.85
N GLY A 83 21.43 9.84 19.18
CA GLY A 83 22.40 9.10 19.99
C GLY A 83 22.20 7.58 20.01
N GLN A 84 21.01 7.09 19.65
CA GLN A 84 20.69 5.66 19.73
C GLN A 84 20.93 4.88 18.43
N CYS A 85 20.85 5.52 17.26
CA CYS A 85 20.99 4.83 15.97
C CYS A 85 21.88 5.55 14.96
N GLY A 86 22.55 6.63 15.37
CA GLY A 86 23.47 7.40 14.53
C GLY A 86 22.80 8.16 13.37
N LYS A 87 21.47 8.12 13.24
CA LYS A 87 20.75 8.84 12.18
C LYS A 87 20.76 10.34 12.44
N SER A 88 21.03 11.12 11.39
CA SER A 88 21.11 12.57 11.48
C SER A 88 19.98 13.27 10.70
N PHE A 89 19.56 14.43 11.21
CA PHE A 89 18.43 15.23 10.73
C PHE A 89 18.82 16.68 10.50
N THR A 90 18.11 17.34 9.58
CA THR A 90 18.33 18.75 9.23
C THR A 90 17.70 19.73 10.22
N CYS A 91 16.85 19.27 11.14
CA CYS A 91 16.36 20.09 12.25
C CYS A 91 16.03 19.26 13.49
N GLN A 92 16.09 19.93 14.65
CA GLN A 92 15.79 19.35 15.95
C GLN A 92 14.40 18.71 16.05
N ARG A 93 13.37 19.35 15.47
CA ARG A 93 11.99 18.81 15.49
C ARG A 93 11.91 17.43 14.84
N ASN A 94 12.64 17.22 13.74
CA ASN A 94 12.63 15.94 13.03
C ASN A 94 13.37 14.87 13.84
N LEU A 95 14.45 15.23 14.54
CA LEU A 95 15.12 14.35 15.49
C LEU A 95 14.18 13.94 16.63
N GLN A 96 13.50 14.88 17.28
CA GLN A 96 12.54 14.58 18.35
C GLN A 96 11.42 13.64 17.91
N ILE A 97 10.86 13.85 16.72
CA ILE A 97 9.86 12.95 16.15
C ILE A 97 10.47 11.57 15.86
N HIS A 98 11.71 11.52 15.41
CA HIS A 98 12.42 10.26 15.16
C HIS A 98 12.70 9.48 16.45
N GLU A 99 13.09 10.16 17.54
CA GLU A 99 13.38 9.54 18.84
C GLU A 99 12.18 8.75 19.40
N ARG A 100 10.94 9.14 19.03
CA ARG A 100 9.73 8.37 19.34
C ARG A 100 9.71 6.95 18.80
N ILE A 101 10.51 6.66 17.77
CA ILE A 101 10.66 5.29 17.26
C ILE A 101 11.35 4.42 18.30
N HIS A 102 12.30 4.97 19.05
CA HIS A 102 13.04 4.21 20.06
C HIS A 102 12.32 4.15 21.40
N THR A 103 11.68 5.25 21.81
CA THR A 103 10.89 5.26 23.05
C THR A 103 9.55 4.54 22.91
N GLY A 104 9.10 4.28 21.68
CA GLY A 104 7.78 3.73 21.40
C GLY A 104 6.63 4.71 21.66
N GLU A 105 6.93 5.97 22.00
CA GLU A 105 5.94 6.99 22.33
C GLU A 105 5.02 7.26 21.12
N LYS A 106 3.72 7.03 21.29
CA LYS A 106 2.70 7.28 20.26
C LYS A 106 1.58 8.15 20.84
N PRO A 107 1.79 9.48 20.97
CA PRO A 107 0.89 10.37 21.71
C PRO A 107 -0.52 10.46 21.11
N TYR A 108 -0.67 10.15 19.83
CA TYR A 108 -1.89 10.38 19.09
C TYR A 108 -2.67 9.09 18.93
N HIS A 109 -3.82 8.97 19.59
CA HIS A 109 -4.66 7.77 19.55
C HIS A 109 -5.92 7.97 18.70
N CYS A 110 -6.37 6.89 18.06
CA CYS A 110 -7.63 6.84 17.33
C CYS A 110 -8.73 6.32 18.26
N GLY A 111 -9.70 7.17 18.61
CA GLY A 111 -10.82 6.78 19.47
C GLY A 111 -11.73 5.70 18.89
N GLN A 112 -11.69 5.43 17.58
CA GLN A 112 -12.55 4.44 16.92
C GLN A 112 -11.97 3.02 16.89
N CYS A 113 -10.64 2.86 16.95
CA CYS A 113 -10.00 1.53 16.89
C CYS A 113 -8.83 1.35 17.85
N GLY A 114 -8.58 2.31 18.75
CA GLY A 114 -7.50 2.26 19.73
C GLY A 114 -6.08 2.40 19.15
N LYS A 115 -5.91 2.45 17.83
CA LYS A 115 -4.57 2.56 17.21
C LYS A 115 -3.87 3.86 17.57
N THR A 116 -2.58 3.77 17.87
CA THR A 116 -1.76 4.92 18.27
C THR A 116 -0.71 5.27 17.20
N PHE A 117 -0.38 6.56 17.12
CA PHE A 117 0.48 7.15 16.10
C PHE A 117 1.49 8.12 16.71
N THR A 118 2.67 8.23 16.09
CA THR A 118 3.75 9.14 16.51
C THR A 118 3.50 10.59 16.13
N GLN A 119 2.59 10.85 15.17
CA GLN A 119 2.30 12.18 14.63
C GLN A 119 0.81 12.37 14.34
N LEU A 120 0.31 13.58 14.57
CA LEU A 120 -1.08 13.96 14.35
C LEU A 120 -1.53 13.81 12.89
N CYS A 121 -0.69 14.21 11.93
CA CYS A 121 -1.03 14.12 10.50
C CYS A 121 -1.27 12.67 10.04
N ILE A 122 -0.55 11.72 10.63
CA ILE A 122 -0.72 10.28 10.36
C ILE A 122 -2.02 9.78 10.98
N LEU A 123 -2.36 10.23 12.20
CA LEU A 123 -3.67 9.94 12.80
C LEU A 123 -4.80 10.50 11.93
N GLN A 124 -4.71 11.74 11.46
CA GLN A 124 -5.74 12.34 10.60
C GLN A 124 -5.89 11.59 9.27
N GLN A 125 -4.77 11.18 8.66
CA GLN A 125 -4.81 10.31 7.49
C GLN A 125 -5.44 8.96 7.80
N HIS A 126 -5.13 8.37 8.95
CA HIS A 126 -5.72 7.10 9.38
C HIS A 126 -7.22 7.21 9.62
N LYS A 127 -7.73 8.30 10.19
CA LYS A 127 -9.18 8.50 10.39
C LYS A 127 -9.99 8.35 9.10
N ARG A 128 -9.40 8.65 7.94
CA ARG A 128 -10.01 8.41 6.62
C ARG A 128 -10.31 6.95 6.32
N THR A 129 -9.63 6.00 6.98
CA THR A 129 -9.94 4.57 6.84
C THR A 129 -11.25 4.18 7.50
N HIS A 130 -11.73 4.97 8.46
CA HIS A 130 -13.01 4.74 9.12
C HIS A 130 -14.15 5.48 8.44
N THR A 131 -13.92 6.72 8.02
CA THR A 131 -14.93 7.51 7.31
C THR A 131 -15.10 7.11 5.85
N GLY A 132 -14.12 6.39 5.28
CA GLY A 132 -14.09 6.07 3.85
C GLY A 132 -13.77 7.27 2.96
N GLU A 133 -13.45 8.43 3.55
CA GLU A 133 -13.19 9.68 2.83
C GLU A 133 -11.98 9.52 1.88
N LYS A 134 -12.22 9.82 0.60
CA LYS A 134 -11.22 9.75 -0.46
C LYS A 134 -11.16 11.08 -1.20
N PRO A 135 -10.46 12.10 -0.65
CA PRO A 135 -10.53 13.47 -1.18
C PRO A 135 -10.00 13.64 -2.60
N TYR A 136 -9.17 12.70 -3.06
CA TYR A 136 -8.43 12.84 -4.31
C TYR A 136 -9.08 11.98 -5.40
N HIS A 137 -9.78 12.61 -6.33
CA HIS A 137 -10.53 11.94 -7.40
C HIS A 137 -9.79 11.98 -8.74
N CYS A 138 -9.91 10.90 -9.51
CA CYS A 138 -9.42 10.83 -10.88
C CYS A 138 -10.50 11.34 -11.83
N GLY A 139 -10.24 12.46 -12.51
CA GLY A 139 -11.17 13.05 -13.47
C GLY A 139 -11.48 12.15 -14.67
N GLN A 140 -10.65 11.13 -14.97
CA GLN A 140 -10.84 10.28 -16.15
C GLN A 140 -11.69 9.02 -15.88
N CYS A 141 -11.72 8.49 -14.66
CA CYS A 141 -12.49 7.28 -14.34
C CYS A 141 -13.30 7.36 -13.04
N GLY A 142 -13.36 8.52 -12.40
CA GLY A 142 -14.09 8.75 -11.15
C GLY A 142 -13.50 8.06 -9.92
N LYS A 143 -12.44 7.25 -10.06
CA LYS A 143 -11.82 6.55 -8.92
C LYS A 143 -11.23 7.54 -7.93
N SER A 144 -11.53 7.32 -6.66
CA SER A 144 -11.11 8.20 -5.57
C SER A 144 -10.09 7.54 -4.64
N PHE A 145 -9.16 8.33 -4.11
CA PHE A 145 -8.03 7.91 -3.32
C PHE A 145 -7.92 8.71 -2.02
N THR A 146 -7.38 8.08 -0.97
CA THR A 146 -7.16 8.70 0.34
C THR A 146 -5.92 9.61 0.37
N ARG A 147 -5.02 9.47 -0.62
CA ARG A 147 -3.73 10.17 -0.72
C ARG A 147 -3.50 10.67 -2.14
N GLN A 148 -2.98 11.89 -2.27
CA GLN A 148 -2.62 12.50 -3.56
C GLN A 148 -1.61 11.66 -4.34
N LEU A 149 -0.58 11.13 -3.68
CA LEU A 149 0.43 10.28 -4.33
C LEU A 149 -0.20 9.05 -4.99
N ASN A 150 -1.22 8.46 -4.36
CA ASN A 150 -1.89 7.28 -4.92
C ASN A 150 -2.70 7.66 -6.17
N LEU A 151 -3.32 8.84 -6.19
CA LEU A 151 -3.97 9.38 -7.38
C LEU A 151 -2.95 9.61 -8.50
N GLN A 152 -1.80 10.21 -8.21
CA GLN A 152 -0.74 10.45 -9.20
C GLN A 152 -0.21 9.14 -9.81
N ILE A 153 0.06 8.13 -8.98
CA ILE A 153 0.48 6.81 -9.47
C ILE A 153 -0.65 6.16 -10.29
N HIS A 154 -1.90 6.32 -9.88
CA HIS A 154 -3.06 5.80 -10.59
C HIS A 154 -3.24 6.46 -11.97
N GLN A 155 -3.04 7.77 -12.09
CA GLN A 155 -3.15 8.49 -13.36
C GLN A 155 -2.22 7.92 -14.45
N ARG A 156 -1.08 7.32 -14.05
CA ARG A 156 -0.18 6.61 -14.97
C ARG A 156 -0.82 5.42 -15.68
N ILE A 157 -1.89 4.84 -15.14
CA ILE A 157 -2.65 3.77 -15.81
C ILE A 157 -3.31 4.31 -17.07
N HIS A 158 -3.75 5.57 -17.05
CA HIS A 158 -4.41 6.18 -18.19
C HIS A 158 -3.43 6.71 -19.24
N THR A 159 -2.29 7.24 -18.80
CA THR A 159 -1.24 7.71 -19.72
C THR A 159 -0.39 6.56 -20.27
N GLY A 160 -0.43 5.38 -19.64
CA GLY A 160 0.45 4.25 -19.95
C GLY A 160 1.89 4.44 -19.46
N GLU A 161 2.21 5.56 -18.80
CA GLU A 161 3.55 5.88 -18.33
C GLU A 161 4.03 4.85 -17.29
N LYS A 162 5.19 4.23 -17.57
CA LYS A 162 5.81 3.24 -16.68
C LYS A 162 7.28 3.58 -16.47
N PRO A 163 7.59 4.54 -15.59
CA PRO A 163 8.95 5.07 -15.45
C PRO A 163 9.98 4.06 -14.96
N TYR A 164 9.51 3.00 -14.28
CA TYR A 164 10.37 2.08 -13.56
C TYR A 164 10.55 0.80 -14.38
N HIS A 165 11.73 0.59 -14.93
CA HIS A 165 12.05 -0.52 -15.82
C HIS A 165 12.89 -1.58 -15.10
N CYS A 166 12.56 -2.85 -15.33
CA CYS A 166 13.37 -3.97 -14.91
C CYS A 166 14.51 -4.17 -15.91
N SER A 167 15.75 -4.06 -15.44
CA SER A 167 16.94 -4.27 -16.27
C SER A 167 17.08 -5.70 -16.79
N GLN A 168 16.50 -6.69 -16.11
CA GLN A 168 16.67 -8.10 -16.45
C GLN A 168 15.70 -8.61 -17.52
N CYS A 169 14.49 -8.02 -17.61
CA CYS A 169 13.48 -8.49 -18.59
C CYS A 169 12.77 -7.36 -19.36
N GLY A 170 13.20 -6.11 -19.19
CA GLY A 170 12.64 -4.94 -19.86
C GLY A 170 11.22 -4.56 -19.42
N LYS A 171 10.59 -5.32 -18.51
CA LYS A 171 9.24 -5.02 -18.03
C LYS A 171 9.22 -3.71 -17.26
N SER A 172 8.22 -2.89 -17.55
CA SER A 172 8.07 -1.56 -16.96
C SER A 172 6.86 -1.47 -16.03
N PHE A 173 7.00 -0.69 -14.97
CA PHE A 173 6.04 -0.55 -13.86
C PHE A 173 5.70 0.91 -13.58
N THR A 174 4.51 1.14 -13.04
CA THR A 174 4.00 2.49 -12.71
C THR A 174 4.58 3.06 -11.42
N CYS A 175 5.18 2.23 -10.55
CA CYS A 175 5.83 2.67 -9.31
C CYS A 175 7.03 1.78 -8.94
N GLN A 176 7.98 2.36 -8.20
CA GLN A 176 9.21 1.67 -7.75
C GLN A 176 8.92 0.42 -6.92
N LEU A 177 7.93 0.47 -6.03
CA LEU A 177 7.59 -0.68 -5.17
C LEU A 177 7.19 -1.91 -6.00
N ASN A 178 6.43 -1.71 -7.08
CA ASN A 178 6.02 -2.79 -7.96
C ASN A 178 7.21 -3.39 -8.71
N LEU A 179 8.18 -2.57 -9.11
CA LEU A 179 9.44 -3.03 -9.69
C LEU A 179 10.23 -3.87 -8.68
N GLN A 180 10.42 -3.39 -7.44
CA GLN A 180 11.14 -4.13 -6.39
C GLN A 180 10.51 -5.49 -6.09
N ILE A 181 9.18 -5.56 -6.01
CA ILE A 181 8.47 -6.82 -5.81
C ILE A 181 8.64 -7.74 -7.03
N HIS A 182 8.64 -7.18 -8.24
CA HIS A 182 8.85 -7.93 -9.46
C HIS A 182 10.27 -8.50 -9.56
N GLU A 183 11.29 -7.74 -9.17
CA GLU A 183 12.70 -8.18 -9.19
C GLU A 183 12.95 -9.44 -8.36
N ARG A 184 12.11 -9.73 -7.36
CA ARG A 184 12.15 -10.98 -6.59
C ARG A 184 11.90 -12.24 -7.44
N ILE A 185 11.25 -12.10 -8.60
CA ILE A 185 11.08 -13.20 -9.55
C ILE A 185 12.43 -13.61 -10.13
N HIS A 186 13.32 -12.64 -10.34
CA HIS A 186 14.63 -12.87 -10.90
C HIS A 186 15.64 -13.35 -9.87
N THR A 187 15.61 -12.78 -8.67
CA THR A 187 16.52 -13.19 -7.58
C THR A 187 16.07 -14.49 -6.90
N GLY A 188 14.81 -14.89 -7.07
CA GLY A 188 14.21 -16.01 -6.34
C GLY A 188 13.91 -15.70 -4.87
N GLU A 189 14.14 -14.47 -4.41
CA GLU A 189 13.96 -14.07 -3.02
C GLU A 189 12.49 -14.25 -2.58
N LYS A 190 12.29 -15.03 -1.52
CA LYS A 190 10.98 -15.31 -0.93
C LYS A 190 11.01 -15.04 0.57
N PRO A 191 10.93 -13.76 1.00
CA PRO A 191 11.15 -13.37 2.40
C PRO A 191 10.12 -13.92 3.38
N TYR A 192 8.94 -14.33 2.88
CA TYR A 192 7.81 -14.69 3.71
C TYR A 192 7.61 -16.20 3.66
N TYR A 193 7.88 -16.90 4.76
CA TYR A 193 7.76 -18.35 4.82
C TYR A 193 6.67 -18.81 5.78
N CYS A 194 6.10 -19.98 5.47
CA CYS A 194 5.09 -20.63 6.28
C CYS A 194 5.77 -21.56 7.30
N GLY A 195 5.61 -21.26 8.59
CA GLY A 195 6.16 -22.11 9.66
C GLY A 195 5.59 -23.53 9.72
N GLN A 196 4.39 -23.77 9.16
CA GLN A 196 3.74 -25.10 9.19
C GLN A 196 4.21 -26.05 8.08
N CYS A 197 4.63 -25.54 6.91
CA CYS A 197 5.00 -26.39 5.77
C CYS A 197 6.30 -25.98 5.06
N GLY A 198 7.00 -24.97 5.58
CA GLY A 198 8.26 -24.46 5.03
C GLY A 198 8.13 -23.71 3.70
N LYS A 199 6.93 -23.60 3.11
CA LYS A 199 6.75 -22.91 1.82
C LYS A 199 6.99 -21.41 1.94
N SER A 200 7.78 -20.88 1.01
CA SER A 200 8.14 -19.46 0.96
C SER A 200 7.47 -18.72 -0.20
N PHE A 201 7.18 -17.44 0.02
CA PHE A 201 6.41 -16.55 -0.85
C PHE A 201 7.14 -15.22 -1.02
N THR A 202 6.95 -14.60 -2.20
CA THR A 202 7.53 -13.29 -2.54
C THR A 202 6.80 -12.11 -1.89
N GLN A 203 5.57 -12.32 -1.42
CA GLN A 203 4.71 -11.30 -0.82
C GLN A 203 3.98 -11.85 0.40
N LEU A 204 3.78 -11.01 1.42
CA LEU A 204 3.08 -11.36 2.66
C LEU A 204 1.62 -11.75 2.42
N SER A 205 0.91 -11.05 1.54
CA SER A 205 -0.49 -11.34 1.19
C SER A 205 -0.67 -12.77 0.66
N ASN A 206 0.30 -13.27 -0.11
CA ASN A 206 0.29 -14.63 -0.62
C ASN A 206 0.54 -15.65 0.49
N LEU A 207 1.41 -15.33 1.46
CA LEU A 207 1.61 -16.17 2.64
C LEU A 207 0.34 -16.22 3.51
N GLU A 208 -0.30 -15.09 3.76
CA GLU A 208 -1.55 -15.04 4.55
C GLU A 208 -2.69 -15.79 3.86
N GLN A 209 -2.82 -15.65 2.53
CA GLN A 209 -3.75 -16.47 1.76
C GLN A 209 -3.40 -17.96 1.83
N HIS A 210 -2.12 -18.31 1.77
CA HIS A 210 -1.67 -19.69 1.85
C HIS A 210 -1.97 -20.32 3.22
N LYS A 211 -1.80 -19.59 4.33
CA LYS A 211 -2.10 -20.07 5.68
C LYS A 211 -3.53 -20.58 5.82
N ARG A 212 -4.48 -20.05 5.03
CA ARG A 212 -5.88 -20.53 4.99
C ARG A 212 -6.03 -21.99 4.57
N ILE A 213 -5.04 -22.55 3.87
CA ILE A 213 -5.04 -23.98 3.51
C ILE A 213 -4.87 -24.84 4.77
N HIS A 214 -4.07 -24.38 5.73
CA HIS A 214 -3.81 -25.10 6.97
C HIS A 214 -4.91 -24.91 8.00
N THR A 215 -5.49 -23.70 8.06
CA THR A 215 -6.62 -23.43 8.97
C THR A 215 -7.97 -23.93 8.44
N GLY A 216 -8.06 -24.21 7.14
CA GLY A 216 -9.32 -24.53 6.47
C GLY A 216 -10.26 -23.33 6.27
N GLU A 217 -9.84 -22.11 6.63
CA GLU A 217 -10.66 -20.91 6.55
C GLU A 217 -11.03 -20.60 5.08
N LYS A 218 -12.33 -20.49 4.81
CA LYS A 218 -12.87 -20.19 3.48
C LYS A 218 -13.85 -19.02 3.55
N PRO A 219 -13.36 -17.77 3.63
CA PRO A 219 -14.20 -16.60 3.90
C PRO A 219 -15.23 -16.28 2.81
N TYR A 220 -15.02 -16.80 1.60
CA TYR A 220 -15.79 -16.41 0.42
C TYR A 220 -16.76 -17.52 0.05
N HIS A 221 -18.05 -17.30 0.27
CA HIS A 221 -19.10 -18.28 0.03
C HIS A 221 -19.90 -17.94 -1.24
N CYS A 222 -20.25 -18.97 -1.99
CA CYS A 222 -21.18 -18.85 -3.10
C CYS A 222 -22.61 -18.84 -2.57
N SER A 223 -23.36 -17.78 -2.82
CA SER A 223 -24.76 -17.66 -2.40
C SER A 223 -25.68 -18.68 -3.06
N GLN A 224 -25.33 -19.17 -4.24
CA GLN A 224 -26.19 -20.07 -5.01
C GLN A 224 -26.05 -21.54 -4.61
N CYS A 225 -24.88 -21.99 -4.15
CA CYS A 225 -24.64 -23.40 -3.84
C CYS A 225 -23.94 -23.65 -2.49
N GLY A 226 -23.71 -22.60 -1.70
CA GLY A 226 -23.07 -22.67 -0.38
C GLY A 226 -21.56 -22.99 -0.40
N LYS A 227 -20.97 -23.34 -1.55
CA LYS A 227 -19.54 -23.69 -1.64
C LYS A 227 -18.67 -22.50 -1.22
N SER A 228 -17.67 -22.78 -0.39
CA SER A 228 -16.76 -21.77 0.15
C SER A 228 -15.34 -21.90 -0.43
N PHE A 229 -14.66 -20.76 -0.57
CA PHE A 229 -13.36 -20.62 -1.20
C PHE A 229 -12.39 -19.82 -0.32
N THR A 230 -11.09 -20.08 -0.48
CA THR A 230 -10.03 -19.40 0.26
C THR A 230 -9.72 -17.99 -0.27
N CYS A 231 -10.17 -17.65 -1.49
CA CYS A 231 -10.04 -16.32 -2.07
C CYS A 231 -11.20 -15.94 -3.00
N GLN A 232 -11.45 -14.63 -3.10
CA GLN A 232 -12.51 -14.03 -3.92
C GLN A 232 -12.41 -14.42 -5.40
N ARG A 233 -11.19 -14.46 -5.96
CA ARG A 233 -10.99 -14.81 -7.37
C ARG A 233 -11.51 -16.22 -7.68
N ASN A 234 -11.29 -17.17 -6.78
CA ASN A 234 -11.76 -18.54 -6.98
C ASN A 234 -13.29 -18.62 -6.88
N LEU A 235 -13.91 -17.83 -5.99
CA LEU A 235 -15.36 -17.68 -5.95
C LEU A 235 -15.90 -17.10 -7.26
N GLN A 236 -15.35 -15.99 -7.76
CA GLN A 236 -15.79 -15.37 -9.02
C GLN A 236 -15.69 -16.31 -10.22
N ILE A 237 -14.61 -17.10 -10.29
CA ILE A 237 -14.46 -18.11 -11.34
C ILE A 237 -15.49 -19.23 -11.17
N HIS A 238 -15.76 -19.64 -9.94
CA HIS A 238 -16.77 -20.66 -9.63
C HIS A 238 -18.18 -20.19 -10.00
N GLU A 239 -18.53 -18.93 -9.75
CA GLU A 239 -19.84 -18.36 -10.07
C GLU A 239 -20.18 -18.45 -11.57
N ARG A 240 -19.17 -18.50 -12.44
CA ARG A 240 -19.36 -18.74 -13.88
C ARG A 240 -19.99 -20.08 -14.22
N ILE A 241 -19.91 -21.06 -13.31
CA ILE A 241 -20.60 -22.35 -13.48
C ILE A 241 -22.12 -22.13 -13.44
N HIS A 242 -22.59 -21.22 -12.58
CA HIS A 242 -24.01 -20.94 -12.44
C HIS A 242 -24.53 -20.01 -13.52
N THR A 243 -23.74 -19.01 -13.92
CA THR A 243 -24.13 -18.09 -14.99
C THR A 243 -23.96 -18.69 -16.39
N GLY A 244 -23.19 -19.78 -16.52
CA GLY A 244 -22.79 -20.34 -17.80
C GLY A 244 -21.77 -19.50 -18.58
N GLU A 245 -21.24 -18.42 -17.99
CA GLU A 245 -20.32 -17.50 -18.66
C GLU A 245 -19.02 -18.20 -19.06
N LYS A 246 -18.70 -18.15 -20.37
CA LYS A 246 -17.48 -18.73 -20.94
C LYS A 246 -16.73 -17.68 -21.78
N PRO A 247 -15.98 -16.78 -21.13
CA PRO A 247 -15.40 -15.60 -21.79
C PRO A 247 -14.35 -15.90 -22.86
N HIS A 248 -13.79 -17.11 -22.84
CA HIS A 248 -12.65 -17.48 -23.67
C HIS A 248 -13.11 -18.37 -24.81
N TYR A 249 -13.04 -17.90 -26.05
CA TYR A 249 -13.48 -18.66 -27.22
C TYR A 249 -12.33 -18.97 -28.18
N CYS A 250 -12.45 -20.09 -28.88
CA CYS A 250 -11.52 -20.49 -29.94
C CYS A 250 -11.98 -19.88 -31.27
N GLY A 251 -11.15 -19.07 -31.90
CA GLY A 251 -11.45 -18.49 -33.20
C GLY A 251 -11.56 -19.51 -34.34
N GLN A 252 -10.92 -20.68 -34.20
CA GLN A 252 -10.90 -21.71 -35.25
C GLN A 252 -12.14 -22.61 -35.25
N CYS A 253 -12.74 -22.89 -34.10
CA CYS A 253 -13.89 -23.81 -34.00
C CYS A 253 -15.07 -23.27 -33.18
N GLY A 254 -15.02 -22.02 -32.72
CA GLY A 254 -16.08 -21.37 -31.95
C GLY A 254 -16.28 -21.88 -30.52
N LYS A 255 -15.57 -22.93 -30.09
CA LYS A 255 -15.74 -23.50 -28.74
C LYS A 255 -15.37 -22.50 -27.65
N THR A 256 -16.20 -22.42 -26.63
CA THR A 256 -16.04 -21.50 -25.50
C THR A 256 -15.62 -22.23 -24.22
N PHE A 257 -14.85 -21.53 -23.38
CA PHE A 257 -14.23 -22.05 -22.17
C PHE A 257 -14.31 -21.05 -21.03
N THR A 258 -14.45 -21.56 -19.82
CA THR A 258 -14.49 -20.75 -18.59
C THR A 258 -13.09 -20.22 -18.19
N HIS A 259 -12.02 -20.90 -18.60
CA HIS A 259 -10.63 -20.56 -18.27
C HIS A 259 -9.76 -20.42 -19.52
N GLN A 260 -8.90 -19.40 -19.54
CA GLN A 260 -7.90 -19.21 -20.60
C GLN A 260 -6.95 -20.41 -20.76
N SER A 261 -6.53 -21.04 -19.65
CA SER A 261 -5.65 -22.22 -19.71
C SER A 261 -6.29 -23.41 -20.44
N THR A 262 -7.60 -23.58 -20.29
CA THR A 262 -8.36 -24.61 -21.01
C THR A 262 -8.42 -24.30 -22.50
N LEU A 263 -8.64 -23.03 -22.87
CA LEU A 263 -8.58 -22.60 -24.27
C LEU A 263 -7.18 -22.82 -24.87
N GLN A 264 -6.12 -22.43 -24.17
CA GLN A 264 -4.73 -22.65 -24.64
C GLN A 264 -4.42 -24.13 -24.84
N ARG A 265 -4.85 -24.98 -23.91
CA ARG A 265 -4.73 -26.44 -24.06
C ARG A 265 -5.56 -26.95 -25.24
N HIS A 266 -6.74 -26.39 -25.46
CA HIS A 266 -7.60 -26.76 -26.58
C HIS A 266 -6.98 -26.40 -27.94
N HIS A 267 -6.27 -25.27 -28.07
CA HIS A 267 -5.56 -24.93 -29.31
C HIS A 267 -4.56 -26.00 -29.78
N ARG A 268 -4.01 -26.80 -28.86
CA ARG A 268 -3.12 -27.92 -29.20
C ARG A 268 -3.80 -29.00 -30.03
N ILE A 269 -5.13 -29.09 -30.00
CA ILE A 269 -5.90 -29.99 -30.86
C ILE A 269 -5.82 -29.52 -32.32
N HIS A 270 -5.81 -28.21 -32.54
CA HIS A 270 -5.73 -27.64 -33.88
C HIS A 270 -4.31 -27.61 -34.42
N THR A 271 -3.33 -27.29 -33.58
CA THR A 271 -1.91 -27.22 -34.01
C THR A 271 -1.23 -28.59 -34.05
N GLY A 272 -1.81 -29.62 -33.41
CA GLY A 272 -1.18 -30.92 -33.23
C GLY A 272 0.00 -30.91 -32.26
N GLU A 273 0.26 -29.79 -31.57
CA GLU A 273 1.40 -29.64 -30.66
C GLU A 273 1.31 -30.61 -29.48
N LYS A 274 2.36 -31.41 -29.29
CA LYS A 274 2.49 -32.39 -28.20
C LYS A 274 3.76 -32.12 -27.40
N PRO A 275 3.77 -31.13 -26.48
CA PRO A 275 5.00 -30.66 -25.83
C PRO A 275 5.66 -31.69 -24.91
N TYR A 276 4.90 -32.69 -24.45
CA TYR A 276 5.36 -33.62 -23.43
C TYR A 276 5.75 -34.94 -24.07
N HIS A 277 7.05 -35.25 -24.08
CA HIS A 277 7.58 -36.47 -24.66
C HIS A 277 8.00 -37.47 -23.58
N CYS A 278 7.78 -38.76 -23.86
CA CYS A 278 8.31 -39.85 -23.04
C CYS A 278 9.75 -40.12 -23.45
N SER A 279 10.69 -39.98 -22.51
CA SER A 279 12.11 -40.27 -22.74
C SER A 279 12.40 -41.75 -23.02
N GLN A 280 11.55 -42.65 -22.54
CA GLN A 280 11.76 -44.11 -22.70
C GLN A 280 11.29 -44.65 -24.05
N CYS A 281 10.19 -44.13 -24.61
CA CYS A 281 9.62 -44.68 -25.85
C CYS A 281 9.29 -43.63 -26.92
N GLY A 282 9.70 -42.37 -26.74
CA GLY A 282 9.53 -41.28 -27.70
C GLY A 282 8.08 -40.80 -27.92
N LYS A 283 7.08 -41.40 -27.25
CA LYS A 283 5.66 -41.01 -27.42
C LYS A 283 5.42 -39.61 -26.86
N SER A 284 4.73 -38.79 -27.64
CA SER A 284 4.39 -37.41 -27.27
C SER A 284 2.92 -37.24 -26.92
N PHE A 285 2.64 -36.35 -25.97
CA PHE A 285 1.33 -36.09 -25.39
C PHE A 285 1.03 -34.59 -25.36
N THR A 286 -0.26 -34.23 -25.46
CA THR A 286 -0.74 -32.85 -25.37
C THR A 286 -0.80 -32.32 -23.93
N GLN A 287 -0.77 -33.21 -22.92
CA GLN A 287 -0.89 -32.89 -21.50
C GLN A 287 0.10 -33.69 -20.64
N LEU A 288 0.63 -33.04 -19.61
CA LEU A 288 1.58 -33.66 -18.67
C LEU A 288 0.97 -34.84 -17.90
N CYS A 289 -0.28 -34.75 -17.46
CA CYS A 289 -0.95 -35.86 -16.76
C CYS A 289 -1.08 -37.12 -17.62
N ASN A 290 -1.23 -36.96 -18.95
CA ASN A 290 -1.26 -38.08 -19.88
C ASN A 290 0.12 -38.72 -20.01
N LEU A 291 1.18 -37.91 -20.07
CA LEU A 291 2.56 -38.41 -20.02
C LEU A 291 2.83 -39.15 -18.69
N GLN A 292 2.48 -38.56 -17.55
CA GLN A 292 2.68 -39.18 -16.23
C GLN A 292 1.93 -40.51 -16.11
N ARG A 293 0.68 -40.59 -16.60
CA ARG A 293 -0.08 -41.84 -16.66
C ARG A 293 0.59 -42.86 -17.58
N HIS A 294 1.06 -42.42 -18.74
CA HIS A 294 1.77 -43.28 -19.68
C HIS A 294 3.07 -43.83 -19.10
N GLN A 295 3.85 -43.01 -18.38
CA GLN A 295 5.09 -43.42 -17.75
C GLN A 295 4.89 -44.57 -16.74
N ARG A 296 3.71 -44.69 -16.12
CA ARG A 296 3.39 -45.82 -15.23
C ARG A 296 3.39 -47.17 -15.96
N VAL A 297 3.13 -47.17 -17.26
CA VAL A 297 3.18 -48.39 -18.10
C VAL A 297 4.60 -48.93 -18.18
N HIS A 298 5.61 -48.05 -18.13
CA HIS A 298 7.01 -48.43 -18.16
C HIS A 298 7.58 -48.80 -16.79
N THR A 299 6.86 -48.51 -15.70
CA THR A 299 7.32 -48.74 -14.32
C THR A 299 6.59 -49.87 -13.61
N GLU A 300 5.81 -50.70 -14.31
CA GLU A 300 5.06 -51.88 -13.80
C GLU A 300 4.21 -51.69 -12.52
N GLN A 301 3.96 -50.47 -12.06
CA GLN A 301 3.07 -50.22 -10.93
C GLN A 301 1.61 -50.25 -11.40
N LYS A 302 1.00 -51.45 -11.39
CA LYS A 302 -0.46 -51.61 -11.45
C LYS A 302 -1.07 -50.85 -10.26
N PRO A 303 -2.10 -50.00 -10.47
CA PRO A 303 -2.86 -49.45 -9.35
C PRO A 303 -3.54 -50.61 -8.61
N TYR A 304 -3.39 -50.62 -7.29
CA TYR A 304 -4.08 -51.54 -6.38
C TYR A 304 -5.58 -51.55 -6.70
N TYR A 305 -6.10 -52.72 -7.06
CA TYR A 305 -7.54 -52.99 -7.02
C TYR A 305 -7.93 -53.18 -5.55
N PHE A 306 -8.94 -52.43 -5.10
CA PHE A 306 -9.71 -52.79 -3.91
C PHE A 306 -10.41 -54.12 -4.19
N PHE A 307 -10.24 -55.11 -3.32
CA PHE A 307 -11.18 -56.22 -3.19
C PHE A 307 -12.23 -55.82 -2.16
N ASP A 308 -13.49 -56.00 -2.57
CA ASP A 308 -14.78 -56.03 -1.87
C ASP A 308 -15.00 -55.19 -0.60
#